data_AF-A0A2V8QTS9-F1
#
_entry.id   AF-A0A2V8QTS9-F1
#
_cell.length_a   1.000
_cell.length_b   1.000
_cell.length_c   1.000
_cell.angle_alpha   90.00
_cell.angle_beta   90.00
_cell.angle_gamma   90.00
#
_symmetry.space_group_name_H-M   'P 1'
#
loop_
_entity.id
_entity.type
_entity.pdbx_description
1 polymer ?
#
loop_
_entity_poly.entity_id
_entity_poly.type
_entity_poly.pdbx_seq_one_letter_code
_entity_poly.pdbx_strand_id
1 'polypeptide(L)'
;MPAKAEFKPKAGDRVLAEWGSETFEEATIKSVEGGKAQVVFGDNSENSVKLPEEVMPIPSTAIKVAPGDYVLGQYPFQKAMWIGGRVNSANGATVNIKFSNTDADSDVPADKVVKAPDYMIPAIKKDLNQ
;
A
#
# COMPACT_ATOMS: atom_id res chain seq x y z
N MET A 1 -6.34 11.54 6.88
CA MET A 1 -6.53 10.09 6.65
C MET A 1 -7.34 9.57 7.80
N PRO A 2 -8.33 8.69 7.61
CA PRO A 2 -8.81 7.93 8.76
C PRO A 2 -7.59 7.21 9.34
N ALA A 3 -7.34 7.45 10.61
CA ALA A 3 -6.18 6.92 11.29
C ALA A 3 -6.21 5.39 11.22
N LYS A 4 -5.04 4.77 11.15
CA LYS A 4 -4.81 3.33 11.40
C LYS A 4 -5.57 2.82 12.65
N ALA A 5 -5.95 3.74 13.56
CA ALA A 5 -6.69 3.54 14.79
C ALA A 5 -8.18 3.11 14.65
N GLU A 6 -8.81 3.17 13.47
CA GLU A 6 -10.22 2.72 13.30
C GLU A 6 -10.40 1.58 12.29
N PHE A 7 -9.33 1.13 11.65
CA PHE A 7 -9.42 0.06 10.65
C PHE A 7 -9.71 -1.28 11.32
N LYS A 8 -10.97 -1.72 11.24
CA LYS A 8 -11.46 -3.03 11.71
C LYS A 8 -11.86 -3.88 10.51
N PRO A 9 -10.90 -4.54 9.84
CA PRO A 9 -11.22 -5.37 8.68
C PRO A 9 -12.14 -6.52 9.08
N LYS A 10 -12.99 -6.94 8.15
CA LYS A 10 -13.89 -8.09 8.29
C LYS A 10 -13.84 -8.96 7.04
N ALA A 11 -14.38 -10.18 7.15
CA ALA A 11 -14.53 -11.08 6.01
C ALA A 11 -15.25 -10.37 4.83
N GLY A 12 -14.70 -10.53 3.64
CA GLY A 12 -15.16 -9.90 2.40
C GLY A 12 -14.52 -8.55 2.07
N ASP A 13 -13.82 -7.91 3.02
CA ASP A 13 -13.15 -6.63 2.74
C ASP A 13 -11.96 -6.82 1.80
N ARG A 14 -11.78 -5.88 0.87
CA ARG A 14 -10.56 -5.76 0.06
C ARG A 14 -9.54 -4.86 0.76
N VAL A 15 -8.31 -5.33 0.83
CA VAL A 15 -7.23 -4.71 1.61
C VAL A 15 -5.91 -4.81 0.84
N LEU A 16 -4.93 -4.01 1.25
CA LEU A 16 -3.53 -4.27 0.93
C LEU A 16 -2.95 -5.12 2.05
N ALA A 17 -2.48 -6.32 1.72
CA ALA A 17 -1.83 -7.22 2.65
C ALA A 17 -0.33 -7.31 2.34
N GLU A 18 0.50 -7.37 3.37
CA GLU A 18 1.94 -7.48 3.23
C GLU A 18 2.32 -8.80 2.51
N TRP A 19 3.13 -8.66 1.46
CA TRP A 19 3.62 -9.74 0.62
C TRP A 19 5.14 -9.65 0.57
N GLY A 20 5.82 -10.26 1.53
CA GLY A 20 7.25 -10.08 1.75
C GLY A 20 7.57 -8.78 2.51
N SER A 21 8.84 -8.41 2.61
CA SER A 21 9.29 -7.38 3.57
C SER A 21 8.89 -5.94 3.22
N GLU A 22 8.68 -5.63 1.94
CA GLU A 22 8.52 -4.25 1.47
C GLU A 22 7.50 -4.10 0.34
N THR A 23 6.75 -5.17 0.05
CA THR A 23 5.72 -5.19 -1.00
C THR A 23 4.38 -5.49 -0.36
N PHE A 24 3.33 -4.87 -0.89
CA PHE A 24 1.95 -5.17 -0.54
C PHE A 24 1.21 -5.65 -1.77
N GLU A 25 0.24 -6.52 -1.59
CA GLU A 25 -0.66 -6.93 -2.66
C GLU A 25 -2.12 -6.77 -2.28
N GLU A 26 -2.99 -6.56 -3.28
CA GLU A 26 -4.43 -6.55 -3.07
C GLU A 26 -4.90 -7.96 -2.66
N ALA A 27 -5.60 -8.05 -1.54
CA ALA A 27 -6.14 -9.30 -1.01
C ALA A 27 -7.57 -9.13 -0.48
N THR A 28 -8.30 -10.23 -0.36
CA THR A 28 -9.62 -10.29 0.27
C THR A 28 -9.52 -10.96 1.62
N ILE A 29 -10.05 -10.32 2.67
CA ILE A 29 -10.13 -10.93 4.00
C ILE A 29 -11.11 -12.11 3.96
N LYS A 30 -10.65 -13.30 4.29
CA LYS A 30 -11.47 -14.53 4.41
C LYS A 30 -12.07 -14.67 5.80
N SER A 31 -11.27 -14.42 6.83
CA SER A 31 -11.69 -14.45 8.23
C SER A 31 -10.78 -13.58 9.09
N VAL A 32 -11.26 -13.19 10.27
CA VAL A 32 -10.49 -12.45 11.28
C VAL A 32 -10.64 -13.16 12.62
N GLU A 33 -9.53 -13.56 13.21
CA GLU A 33 -9.50 -14.26 14.49
C GLU A 33 -8.21 -13.96 15.23
N GLY A 34 -8.29 -13.75 16.56
CA GLY A 34 -7.10 -13.64 17.41
C GLY A 34 -6.10 -12.54 17.01
N GLY A 35 -6.59 -11.42 16.46
CA GLY A 35 -5.73 -10.31 16.01
C GLY A 35 -5.02 -10.57 14.67
N LYS A 36 -5.39 -11.62 13.95
CA LYS A 36 -4.91 -11.92 12.60
C LYS A 36 -6.06 -11.98 11.62
N ALA A 37 -5.75 -11.76 10.35
CA ALA A 37 -6.65 -12.05 9.25
C ALA A 37 -6.09 -13.18 8.39
N GLN A 38 -6.97 -14.07 7.93
CA GLN A 38 -6.69 -14.91 6.77
C GLN A 38 -7.06 -14.11 5.53
N VAL A 39 -6.15 -13.99 4.57
CA VAL A 39 -6.35 -13.27 3.32
C VAL A 39 -6.19 -14.19 2.12
N VAL A 40 -6.91 -13.86 1.04
CA VAL A 40 -6.80 -14.53 -0.26
C VAL A 40 -6.33 -13.50 -1.28
N PHE A 41 -5.20 -13.75 -1.94
CA PHE A 41 -4.65 -12.88 -2.98
C PHE A 41 -5.31 -13.16 -4.34
N GLY A 42 -5.00 -12.31 -5.34
CA GLY A 42 -5.58 -12.42 -6.68
C GLY A 42 -5.26 -13.72 -7.42
N ASP A 43 -4.19 -14.41 -7.04
CA ASP A 43 -3.80 -15.72 -7.56
C ASP A 43 -4.46 -16.91 -6.82
N ASN A 44 -5.35 -16.62 -5.87
CA ASN A 44 -5.97 -17.57 -4.93
C ASN A 44 -5.02 -18.18 -3.88
N SER A 45 -3.79 -17.66 -3.74
CA SER A 45 -2.94 -18.02 -2.60
C SER A 45 -3.53 -17.44 -1.31
N GLU A 46 -3.32 -18.15 -0.20
CA GLU A 46 -3.77 -17.75 1.12
C GLU A 46 -2.58 -17.41 2.02
N ASN A 47 -2.73 -16.40 2.88
CA ASN A 47 -1.73 -16.08 3.91
C ASN A 47 -2.40 -15.58 5.20
N SER A 48 -1.65 -15.67 6.30
CA SER A 48 -2.06 -15.15 7.60
C SER A 48 -1.27 -13.89 7.93
N VAL A 49 -1.98 -12.77 8.10
CA VAL A 49 -1.39 -11.45 8.35
C VAL A 49 -1.82 -10.88 9.69
N LYS A 50 -0.91 -10.16 10.37
CA LYS A 50 -1.15 -9.51 11.66
C LYS A 50 -1.90 -8.20 11.49
N LEU A 51 -2.94 -8.01 12.29
CA LEU A 51 -3.69 -6.76 12.33
C LEU A 51 -3.20 -5.86 13.48
N PRO A 52 -3.16 -4.52 13.29
CA PRO A 52 -3.39 -3.78 12.03
C PRO A 52 -2.09 -3.52 11.25
N GLU A 53 -1.01 -4.25 11.58
CA GLU A 53 0.35 -3.91 11.14
C GLU A 53 0.60 -4.25 9.67
N GLU A 54 0.22 -5.46 9.26
CA GLU A 54 0.51 -6.07 7.96
C GLU A 54 -0.65 -5.92 6.97
N VAL A 55 -1.65 -5.09 7.31
CA VAL A 55 -2.85 -4.86 6.49
C VAL A 55 -3.21 -3.38 6.48
N MET A 56 -3.52 -2.87 5.30
CA MET A 56 -4.00 -1.50 5.10
C MET A 56 -5.31 -1.46 4.31
N PRO A 57 -6.18 -0.47 4.57
CA PRO A 57 -7.34 -0.23 3.73
C PRO A 57 -6.90 0.22 2.33
N ILE A 58 -7.58 -0.29 1.30
CA ILE A 58 -7.53 0.32 -0.03
C ILE A 58 -8.42 1.58 0.01
N PRO A 59 -7.94 2.76 -0.41
CA PRO A 59 -8.75 3.96 -0.42
C PRO A 59 -9.92 3.79 -1.38
N SER A 60 -11.13 4.07 -0.89
CA SER A 60 -12.32 4.18 -1.76
C SER A 60 -12.39 5.50 -2.52
N THR A 61 -11.51 6.45 -2.17
CA THR A 61 -11.39 7.77 -2.78
C THR A 61 -9.92 8.17 -2.87
N ALA A 62 -9.58 9.00 -3.85
CA ALA A 62 -8.26 9.60 -3.97
C ALA A 62 -7.80 10.23 -2.65
N ILE A 63 -6.57 9.92 -2.24
CA ILE A 63 -5.98 10.52 -1.03
C ILE A 63 -5.31 11.86 -1.37
N LYS A 64 -5.34 12.79 -0.42
CA LYS A 64 -4.55 14.03 -0.53
C LYS A 64 -3.10 13.76 -0.12
N VAL A 65 -2.20 13.94 -1.06
CA VAL A 65 -0.74 13.85 -0.89
C VAL A 65 -0.07 15.10 -1.45
N ALA A 66 1.13 15.40 -0.98
CA ALA A 66 1.95 16.51 -1.44
C ALA A 66 3.34 16.03 -1.89
N PRO A 67 4.06 16.81 -2.72
CA PRO A 67 5.47 16.56 -3.00
C PRO A 67 6.28 16.34 -1.72
N GLY A 68 7.06 15.27 -1.68
CA GLY A 68 7.84 14.87 -0.50
C GLY A 68 7.16 13.84 0.41
N ASP A 69 5.85 13.60 0.28
CA ASP A 69 5.17 12.53 1.01
C ASP A 69 5.71 11.15 0.60
N TYR A 70 5.76 10.23 1.56
CA TYR A 70 6.07 8.82 1.32
C TYR A 70 4.78 8.02 1.21
N VAL A 71 4.67 7.21 0.16
CA VAL A 71 3.45 6.53 -0.25
C VAL A 71 3.74 5.09 -0.66
N LEU A 72 2.71 4.26 -0.68
CA LEU A 72 2.70 3.05 -1.51
C LEU A 72 1.81 3.33 -2.72
N GLY A 73 2.33 3.09 -3.91
CA GLY A 73 1.58 3.18 -5.16
C GLY A 73 1.47 1.82 -5.83
N GLN A 74 0.36 1.56 -6.53
CA GLN A 74 0.26 0.38 -7.39
C GLN A 74 1.34 0.45 -8.47
N TYR A 75 2.17 -0.58 -8.54
CA TYR A 75 3.29 -0.62 -9.47
C TYR A 75 2.77 -0.78 -10.91
N PRO A 76 3.11 0.14 -11.84
CA PRO A 76 2.48 0.16 -13.16
C PRO A 76 2.78 -1.09 -14.00
N PHE A 77 3.92 -1.73 -13.77
CA PHE A 77 4.36 -2.92 -14.51
C PHE A 77 3.86 -4.24 -13.89
N GLN A 78 3.49 -4.24 -12.61
CA GLN A 78 2.93 -5.41 -11.91
C GLN A 78 1.80 -4.95 -11.00
N LYS A 79 0.58 -4.88 -11.56
CA LYS A 79 -0.58 -4.25 -10.89
C LYS A 79 -1.01 -4.93 -9.59
N ALA A 80 -0.59 -6.17 -9.34
CA ALA A 80 -0.82 -6.81 -8.05
C ALA A 80 -0.01 -6.14 -6.93
N MET A 81 1.20 -5.64 -7.25
CA MET A 81 2.15 -5.10 -6.30
C MET A 81 1.92 -3.62 -6.01
N TRP A 82 2.07 -3.28 -4.74
CA TRP A 82 2.09 -1.93 -4.22
C TRP A 82 3.45 -1.70 -3.56
N ILE A 83 4.16 -0.68 -4.03
CA ILE A 83 5.57 -0.46 -3.70
C ILE A 83 5.75 0.94 -3.13
N GLY A 84 6.69 1.05 -2.20
CA GLY A 84 7.10 2.29 -1.58
C GLY A 84 7.67 3.30 -2.56
N GLY A 85 7.41 4.57 -2.31
CA GLY A 85 7.99 5.64 -3.10
C GLY A 85 7.80 7.00 -2.45
N ARG A 86 8.37 8.01 -3.10
CA ARG A 86 8.24 9.42 -2.75
C ARG A 86 7.45 10.15 -3.81
N VAL A 87 6.48 10.96 -3.39
CA VAL A 87 5.72 11.83 -4.29
C VAL A 87 6.62 12.95 -4.81
N ASN A 88 6.74 13.06 -6.13
CA ASN A 88 7.40 14.18 -6.80
C ASN A 88 6.39 15.30 -7.10
N SER A 89 5.20 14.94 -7.57
CA SER A 89 4.11 15.88 -7.85
C SER A 89 2.74 15.21 -7.73
N ALA A 90 1.68 16.00 -7.54
CA ALA A 90 0.30 15.54 -7.51
C ALA A 90 -0.61 16.59 -8.15
N ASN A 91 -1.51 16.17 -9.05
CA ASN A 91 -2.45 17.05 -9.75
C ASN A 91 -3.92 16.73 -9.46
N GLY A 92 -4.19 15.84 -8.50
CA GLY A 92 -5.53 15.43 -8.06
C GLY A 92 -6.09 14.21 -8.79
N ALA A 93 -5.73 13.98 -10.06
CA ALA A 93 -6.10 12.78 -10.81
C ALA A 93 -4.98 11.72 -10.77
N THR A 94 -3.74 12.17 -10.91
CA THR A 94 -2.53 11.36 -10.83
C THR A 94 -1.55 11.90 -9.80
N VAL A 95 -0.72 11.00 -9.30
CA VAL A 95 0.40 11.25 -8.40
C VAL A 95 1.63 10.71 -9.08
N ASN A 96 2.61 11.59 -9.34
CA ASN A 96 3.91 11.17 -9.85
C ASN A 96 4.76 10.69 -8.66
N ILE A 97 5.20 9.43 -8.72
CA ILE A 97 5.92 8.76 -7.64
C ILE A 97 7.29 8.31 -8.17
N LYS A 98 8.35 8.68 -7.45
CA LYS A 98 9.64 7.99 -7.54
C LYS A 98 9.56 6.73 -6.69
N PHE A 99 9.45 5.57 -7.31
CA PHE A 99 9.41 4.29 -6.58
C PHE A 99 10.79 3.95 -6.01
N SER A 100 10.83 3.24 -4.87
CA SER A 100 12.07 2.87 -4.20
C SER A 100 12.86 1.77 -4.94
N ASN A 101 12.21 1.00 -5.80
CA ASN A 101 12.80 -0.16 -6.48
C ASN A 101 13.22 0.12 -7.92
N THR A 102 13.10 1.35 -8.41
CA THR A 102 13.45 1.74 -9.78
C THR A 102 13.89 3.20 -9.84
N ASP A 103 14.78 3.52 -10.78
CA ASP A 103 15.22 4.89 -11.04
C ASP A 103 14.18 5.74 -11.78
N ALA A 104 13.14 5.10 -12.33
CA ALA A 104 12.11 5.78 -13.09
C ALA A 104 10.95 6.25 -12.22
N ASP A 105 10.58 7.52 -12.39
CA ASP A 105 9.33 8.06 -11.88
C ASP A 105 8.14 7.51 -12.68
N SER A 106 6.96 7.44 -12.06
CA SER A 106 5.74 6.98 -12.73
C SER A 106 4.50 7.70 -12.24
N ASP A 107 3.59 7.97 -13.15
CA ASP A 107 2.28 8.53 -12.84
C ASP A 107 1.32 7.42 -12.42
N VAL A 108 0.82 7.51 -11.19
CA VAL A 108 -0.11 6.55 -10.59
C VAL A 108 -1.46 7.24 -10.37
N PRO A 109 -2.59 6.61 -10.73
CA PRO A 109 -3.93 7.13 -10.40
C PRO A 109 -4.05 7.41 -8.90
N ALA A 110 -4.67 8.53 -8.51
CA ALA A 110 -4.70 8.95 -7.10
C ALA A 110 -5.51 8.02 -6.18
N ASP A 111 -6.39 7.17 -6.73
CA ASP A 111 -7.09 6.07 -6.05
C ASP A 111 -6.25 4.79 -5.93
N LYS A 112 -5.08 4.75 -6.58
CA LYS A 112 -4.07 3.69 -6.52
C LYS A 112 -2.84 4.09 -5.71
N VAL A 113 -3.04 4.96 -4.71
CA VAL A 113 -2.00 5.45 -3.80
C VAL A 113 -2.51 5.45 -2.36
N VAL A 114 -1.71 4.93 -1.42
CA VAL A 114 -1.92 5.07 0.03
C VAL A 114 -0.71 5.77 0.66
N LYS A 115 -0.87 6.38 1.84
CA LYS A 115 0.34 6.80 2.59
C LYS A 115 1.08 5.57 3.08
N ALA A 116 2.40 5.63 2.99
CA ALA A 116 3.25 4.59 3.53
C ALA A 116 3.08 4.53 5.06
N PRO A 117 3.03 3.33 5.66
CA PRO A 117 3.15 3.18 7.10
C PRO A 117 4.46 3.78 7.62
N ASP A 118 4.42 4.42 8.79
CA ASP A 118 5.60 5.09 9.38
C ASP A 118 6.82 4.16 9.51
N TYR A 119 6.60 2.88 9.81
CA TYR A 119 7.67 1.88 9.94
C TYR A 119 8.38 1.56 8.62
N MET A 120 7.73 1.78 7.47
CA MET A 120 8.32 1.55 6.15
C MET A 120 9.11 2.75 5.64
N ILE A 121 8.79 3.97 6.09
CA ILE A 121 9.42 5.20 5.59
C ILE A 121 10.97 5.15 5.65
N PRO A 122 11.62 4.62 6.69
CA PRO A 122 13.07 4.48 6.72
C PRO A 122 13.62 3.59 5.58
N ALA A 123 12.96 2.48 5.27
CA ALA A 123 13.36 1.58 4.19
C ALA A 123 13.20 2.26 2.82
N ILE A 124 12.04 2.87 2.58
CA ILE A 124 11.76 3.64 1.35
C ILE A 124 12.81 4.73 1.14
N LYS A 125 13.16 5.48 2.20
CA LYS A 125 14.21 6.50 2.15
C LYS A 125 15.58 5.93 1.82
N LYS A 126 15.93 4.79 2.42
CA LYS A 126 17.22 4.15 2.20
C LYS A 126 17.36 3.78 0.73
N ASP A 127 16.35 3.16 0.16
CA ASP A 127 16.38 2.66 -1.21
C ASP A 127 16.34 3.80 -2.25
N LEU A 128 15.62 4.89 -1.98
CA LEU A 128 15.60 6.07 -2.84
C LEU A 128 16.94 6.84 -2.91
N ASN A 129 17.84 6.60 -1.96
CA ASN A 129 19.14 7.27 -1.86
C ASN A 129 20.32 6.37 -2.24
N GLN A 130 20.06 5.16 -2.76
CA GLN A 130 21.06 4.29 -3.38
C GLN A 130 21.36 4.76 -4.80
#